data_AF-A0A0D8XY35-F1
#
_entry.id   AF-A0A0D8XY35-F1
#
_cell.length_a   1.000
_cell.length_b   1.000
_cell.length_c   1.000
_cell.angle_alpha   90.00
_cell.angle_beta   90.00
_cell.angle_gamma   90.00
#
_symmetry.space_group_name_H-M   'P 1'
#
loop_
_entity.id
_entity.type
_entity.pdbx_description
1 polymer ?
#
loop_
_entity_poly.entity_id
_entity_poly.type
_entity_poly.pdbx_seq_one_letter_code
_entity_poly.pdbx_strand_id
1 'polypeptide(L)'
;MIIELWSKGVLWDRLLGVHFMPLTDVRYCATPGNGKWLQIDQELETRNGQTVGTSKPTGHNVLVDVRFELPYGMLELFLSIEIL
;
A
#
# COMPACT_ATOMS: atom_id res chain seq x y z
N MET A 1 -0.60 -6.03 2.58
CA MET A 1 0.40 -5.11 3.15
C MET A 1 -0.29 -4.25 4.18
N ILE A 2 0.34 -4.03 5.34
CA ILE A 2 -0.17 -3.12 6.38
C ILE A 2 0.72 -1.89 6.39
N ILE A 3 0.11 -0.71 6.39
CA ILE A 3 0.78 0.58 6.52
C ILE A 3 0.41 1.13 7.89
N GLU A 4 1.39 1.45 8.71
CA GLU A 4 1.18 1.98 10.07
C GLU A 4 1.70 3.42 10.16
N LEU A 5 0.89 4.31 10.71
CA LEU A 5 1.28 5.70 10.97
C LEU A 5 1.62 5.85 12.44
N TRP A 6 2.88 6.14 12.75
CA TRP A 6 3.38 6.31 14.10
C TRP A 6 3.77 7.76 14.37
N SER A 7 3.38 8.27 15.54
CA SER A 7 3.86 9.54 16.07
C SER A 7 4.99 9.29 17.05
N LYS A 8 6.14 9.93 16.80
CA LYS A 8 7.32 9.77 17.65
C LYS A 8 7.09 10.40 19.02
N GLY A 9 7.31 9.63 20.09
CA GLY A 9 7.27 10.15 21.46
C GLY A 9 8.64 10.26 22.10
N VAL A 10 8.67 10.81 23.33
CA VAL A 10 9.91 10.96 24.11
C VAL A 10 10.36 9.62 24.69
N LEU A 11 9.41 8.81 25.19
CA LEU A 11 9.68 7.49 25.79
C LEU A 11 9.13 6.33 24.96
N TRP A 12 7.99 6.53 24.28
CA TRP A 12 7.36 5.54 23.41
C TRP A 12 6.66 6.22 22.25
N ASP A 13 6.67 5.57 21.10
CA ASP A 13 5.93 6.01 19.93
C ASP A 13 4.46 5.61 20.05
N ARG A 14 3.57 6.44 19.50
CA ARG A 14 2.12 6.23 19.54
C ARG A 14 1.62 5.87 18.14
N LEU A 15 0.97 4.72 18.00
CA LEU A 15 0.23 4.38 16.78
C LEU A 15 -0.93 5.36 16.62
N LEU A 16 -0.94 6.09 15.51
CA LEU A 16 -2.04 6.95 15.10
C LEU A 16 -3.10 6.16 14.33
N GLY A 17 -2.67 5.16 13.57
CA GLY A 17 -3.57 4.19 12.94
C GLY A 17 -2.90 3.38 11.84
N VAL A 18 -3.72 2.64 11.12
CA VAL A 18 -3.34 1.61 10.16
C VAL A 18 -4.13 1.71 8.85
N HIS A 19 -3.58 1.18 7.77
CA HIS A 19 -4.29 0.93 6.52
C HIS A 19 -3.93 -0.45 5.99
N PHE A 20 -4.93 -1.23 5.58
CA PHE A 20 -4.73 -2.53 4.95
C PHE A 20 -4.88 -2.43 3.44
N MET A 21 -3.82 -2.80 2.70
CA MET A 21 -3.82 -2.87 1.24
C MET A 21 -3.60 -4.32 0.79
N PRO A 22 -4.59 -4.98 0.18
CA PRO A 22 -4.40 -6.26 -0.50
C PRO A 22 -3.32 -6.15 -1.58
N LEU A 23 -2.44 -7.13 -1.67
CA LEU A 23 -1.39 -7.12 -2.71
C LEU A 23 -1.97 -7.29 -4.12
N THR A 24 -3.17 -7.86 -4.24
CA THR A 24 -3.93 -7.94 -5.50
C THR A 24 -4.32 -6.58 -6.05
N ASP A 25 -4.35 -5.54 -5.21
CA ASP A 25 -4.71 -4.18 -5.62
C ASP A 25 -3.46 -3.37 -6.05
N VAL A 26 -2.27 -3.93 -5.85
CA VAL A 26 -1.00 -3.33 -6.25
C VAL A 26 -0.67 -3.71 -7.68
N ARG A 27 -0.45 -2.71 -8.53
CA ARG A 27 -0.17 -2.91 -9.96
C ARG A 27 1.32 -3.08 -10.21
N TYR A 28 1.64 -3.78 -11.29
CA TYR A 28 2.98 -3.78 -11.86
C TYR A 28 3.20 -2.52 -12.69
N CYS A 29 4.32 -1.83 -12.49
CA CYS A 29 4.70 -0.63 -13.24
C CYS A 29 6.21 -0.36 -13.10
N ALA A 30 6.87 0.02 -14.19
CA ALA A 30 8.30 0.37 -14.20
C ALA A 30 8.59 1.81 -13.75
N THR A 31 7.56 2.66 -13.63
CA THR A 31 7.71 4.08 -13.31
C THR A 31 6.98 4.45 -12.04
N PRO A 32 7.51 5.38 -11.23
CA PRO A 32 6.77 5.96 -10.12
C PRO A 32 5.46 6.60 -10.57
N GLY A 33 4.41 6.46 -9.75
CA GLY A 33 3.11 7.09 -9.96
C GLY A 33 2.94 8.36 -9.12
N ASN A 34 1.78 9.00 -9.28
CA ASN A 34 1.40 10.18 -8.48
C ASN A 34 0.93 9.82 -7.05
N GLY A 35 0.90 8.54 -6.71
CA GLY A 35 0.34 8.03 -5.46
C GLY A 35 -1.18 8.16 -5.33
N LYS A 36 -1.71 7.71 -4.20
CA LYS A 36 -3.11 7.85 -3.79
C LYS A 36 -3.18 8.24 -2.33
N TRP A 37 -4.12 9.12 -1.99
CA TRP A 37 -4.43 9.41 -0.59
C TRP A 37 -5.15 8.22 0.02
N LEU A 38 -4.57 7.68 1.09
CA LEU A 38 -5.12 6.57 1.86
C LEU A 38 -5.55 7.09 3.22
N GLN A 39 -6.80 6.81 3.58
CA GLN A 39 -7.30 7.05 4.93
C GLN A 39 -6.64 6.08 5.90
N ILE A 40 -6.26 6.61 7.06
CA ILE A 40 -5.72 5.84 8.18
C ILE A 40 -6.83 5.61 9.19
N ASP A 41 -7.00 4.36 9.58
CA ASP A 41 -8.05 3.84 10.43
C ASP A 41 -7.48 3.37 11.78
N GLN A 42 -8.31 3.28 12.81
CA GLN A 42 -7.83 2.97 14.16
C GLN A 42 -7.61 1.46 14.37
N GLU A 43 -8.35 0.61 13.66
CA GLU A 43 -8.42 -0.83 13.94
C GLU A 43 -8.20 -1.68 12.68
N LEU A 44 -7.53 -2.83 12.83
CA LEU A 44 -7.50 -3.90 11.82
C LEU A 44 -8.73 -4.78 11.98
N GLU A 45 -9.38 -5.10 10.86
CA GLU A 45 -10.46 -6.08 10.84
C GLU A 45 -9.91 -7.45 10.51
N THR A 46 -10.25 -8.44 11.33
CA THR A 46 -9.80 -9.82 11.17
C THR A 46 -10.99 -10.76 11.08
N ARG A 47 -10.96 -11.67 10.11
CA ARG A 47 -11.95 -12.75 9.95
C ARG A 47 -11.21 -14.08 9.84
N ASN A 48 -11.57 -15.03 10.69
CA ASN A 48 -10.92 -16.35 10.75
C ASN A 48 -9.38 -16.27 10.88
N GLY A 49 -8.87 -15.30 11.65
CA GLY A 49 -7.43 -15.08 11.84
C GLY A 49 -6.71 -14.39 10.67
N GLN A 50 -7.42 -14.01 9.61
CA GLN A 50 -6.85 -13.25 8.49
C GLN A 50 -7.33 -11.79 8.51
N THR A 51 -6.41 -10.85 8.30
CA THR A 51 -6.75 -9.44 8.11
C THR A 51 -7.53 -9.27 6.81
N VAL A 52 -8.70 -8.65 6.90
CA VAL A 52 -9.60 -8.42 5.76
C VAL A 52 -9.80 -6.94 5.45
N GLY A 53 -9.40 -6.05 6.34
CA GLY A 53 -9.62 -4.61 6.18
C GLY A 53 -9.17 -3.80 7.40
N THR A 54 -9.64 -2.56 7.44
CA THR A 54 -9.49 -1.64 8.57
C THR A 54 -10.80 -0.91 8.83
N SER A 55 -10.97 -0.36 10.04
CA SER A 55 -12.14 0.45 10.36
C SER A 55 -11.88 1.49 11.47
N LYS A 56 -12.90 2.33 11.71
CA LYS A 56 -12.87 3.52 12.56
C LYS A 56 -11.92 4.59 12.04
N PRO A 57 -12.38 5.42 11.09
CA PRO A 57 -11.58 6.50 10.51
C PRO A 57 -10.98 7.42 11.57
N THR A 58 -9.68 7.70 11.46
CA THR A 58 -9.00 8.65 12.36
C THR A 58 -9.08 10.10 11.86
N GLY A 59 -9.41 10.29 10.58
CA GLY A 59 -9.33 11.56 9.87
C GLY A 59 -7.94 11.88 9.31
N HIS A 60 -6.91 11.10 9.65
CA HIS A 60 -5.58 11.21 9.04
C HIS A 60 -5.55 10.55 7.66
N ASN A 61 -4.75 11.11 6.75
CA ASN A 61 -4.50 10.56 5.43
C ASN A 61 -3.01 10.58 5.11
N VAL A 62 -2.54 9.58 4.36
CA VAL A 62 -1.16 9.50 3.87
C VAL A 62 -1.18 9.33 2.35
N LEU A 63 -0.35 10.09 1.64
CA LEU A 63 -0.16 9.91 0.20
C LEU A 63 0.84 8.78 -0.03
N VAL A 64 0.43 7.72 -0.71
CA VAL A 64 1.27 6.53 -0.93
C VAL A 64 1.29 6.15 -2.40
N ASP A 65 2.48 5.95 -2.95
CA ASP A 65 2.69 5.27 -4.25
C ASP A 65 3.24 3.86 -3.99
N VAL A 66 2.49 2.84 -4.39
CA VAL A 66 2.86 1.42 -4.24
C VAL A 66 2.76 0.74 -5.59
N ARG A 67 3.82 0.06 -5.99
CA ARG A 67 3.88 -0.72 -7.23
C ARG A 67 4.76 -1.95 -7.06
N PHE A 68 4.47 -2.98 -7.84
CA PHE A 68 5.44 -4.01 -8.14
C PHE A 68 6.29 -3.56 -9.32
N GLU A 69 7.60 -3.76 -9.24
CA GLU A 69 8.47 -3.65 -10.41
C GLU A 69 8.16 -4.77 -11.40
N LEU A 70 8.39 -4.51 -12.69
CA LEU A 70 8.15 -5.51 -13.72
C LEU A 70 9.09 -6.72 -13.53
N PRO A 71 8.61 -7.95 -13.77
CA PRO A 71 9.47 -9.12 -13.83
C PRO A 71 10.55 -8.94 -14.90
N TYR A 72 11.74 -9.43 -14.61
CA TYR A 72 12.86 -9.43 -15.55
C TYR A 72 12.45 -10.06 -16.90
N GLY A 73 12.79 -9.40 -18.02
CA GLY A 73 12.45 -9.84 -19.37
C GLY A 73 11.05 -9.46 -19.87
N MET A 74 10.14 -8.96 -19.02
CA MET A 74 8.82 -8.51 -19.48
C MET A 74 8.90 -7.28 -20.37
N LEU A 75 9.80 -6.33 -20.06
CA LEU A 75 9.98 -5.12 -20.86
C LEU A 75 10.48 -5.43 -22.29
N GLU A 76 11.38 -6.43 -22.42
CA GLU A 76 11.92 -6.86 -23.70
C GLU A 76 10.88 -7.57 -24.57
N LEU A 77 10.00 -8.36 -23.96
CA LEU A 77 8.88 -9.00 -24.67
C LEU A 77 7.86 -7.98 -25.18
N PHE A 78 7.52 -6.96 -24.38
CA PHE A 78 6.62 -5.87 -24.84
C PHE A 78 7.21 -5.10 -26.01
N LEU A 79 8.49 -4.71 -25.94
CA LEU A 79 9.18 -4.05 -27.05
C LEU A 79 9.28 -4.96 -28.28
N SER A 80 9.51 -6.26 -28.10
CA SER A 80 9.58 -7.21 -29.23
C SER A 80 8.23 -7.39 -29.95
N ILE A 81 7.11 -7.27 -29.23
CA ILE A 81 5.76 -7.36 -29.80
C ILE A 81 5.35 -6.06 -30.50
N GLU A 82 5.76 -4.90 -30.00
CA GLU A 82 5.45 -3.61 -30.65
C GLU A 82 6.26 -3.35 -31.93
N ILE A 83 7.35 -4.09 -32.17
CA ILE A 83 8.21 -3.97 -33.37
C ILE A 83 7.82 -4.98 -34.47
N LEU A 84 6.81 -5.85 -34.24
CA LEU A 84 6.31 -6.84 -35.20
C LEU A 84 4.92 -6.45 -35.74
#